data_AF-Q8QGF5-F1
#
_entry.id   AF-Q8QGF5-F1
#
_cell.length_a   1.000
_cell.length_b   1.000
_cell.length_c   1.000
_cell.angle_alpha   90.00
_cell.angle_beta   90.00
_cell.angle_gamma   90.00
#
_symmetry.space_group_name_H-M   'P 1'
#
loop_
_entity.id
_entity.type
_entity.pdbx_description
1 polymer ?
#
loop_
_entity_poly.entity_id
_entity_poly.type
_entity_poly.pdbx_seq_one_letter_code
_entity_poly.pdbx_strand_id
1 'polypeptide(L)'
;SAPWWESYQPISYKLCTRSGNEQQFRDMVTRCNNVGVYIYVDAIINHMCGSGGGAGTHSTCGSYFNAGSRDFPVPYSGLDFNDGKCRTGSGEIENYGDANQVRNCRLVGLLDLAMEKDYVRGKIAEYMNNLINIGVAGFRLDAAKHMWPGDLKAISDRLNNLSTKWFPAGARPFIFQEVIDLGGEAISVNEYFGVGRVTEFKYGAKLGGVIRKWNGEKMAYLRNWGEGWGFMPNDRALVFVDNHDNQRGHGAGGASILTFWDARLYKMGVGFMLAHPYGFTRVMSSYRWTRNISNGKDQNDWIGPPTNSDGSIKSVPINADATCGND
;
A
#
# COMPACT_ATOMS: atom_id res chain seq x y z
N SER A 1 -14.24 12.81 -11.93
CA SER A 1 -13.61 12.26 -10.72
C SER A 1 -12.36 11.54 -11.14
N ALA A 2 -11.25 11.74 -10.42
CA ALA A 2 -9.99 11.07 -10.68
C ALA A 2 -9.95 9.74 -9.89
N PRO A 3 -9.44 8.63 -10.47
CA PRO A 3 -9.45 7.34 -9.80
C PRO A 3 -8.54 7.32 -8.58
N TRP A 4 -8.85 6.49 -7.57
CA TRP A 4 -7.98 6.40 -6.38
C TRP A 4 -6.61 5.80 -6.70
N TRP A 5 -6.58 4.83 -7.62
CA TRP A 5 -5.39 4.07 -7.97
C TRP A 5 -4.34 4.89 -8.73
N GLU A 6 -4.67 6.11 -9.18
CA GLU A 6 -3.67 7.00 -9.82
C GLU A 6 -2.53 7.36 -8.85
N SER A 7 -2.77 7.31 -7.54
CA SER A 7 -1.75 7.55 -6.52
C SER A 7 -0.68 6.45 -6.46
N TYR A 8 -0.93 5.31 -7.11
CA TYR A 8 0.00 4.19 -7.27
C TYR A 8 0.70 4.22 -8.64
N GLN A 9 0.71 5.38 -9.31
CA GLN A 9 1.44 5.57 -10.56
C GLN A 9 2.42 6.74 -10.44
N PRO A 10 3.58 6.53 -9.79
CA PRO A 10 4.51 7.61 -9.52
C PRO A 10 5.03 8.26 -10.81
N ILE A 11 5.12 9.59 -10.78
CA ILE A 11 5.81 10.39 -11.80
C ILE A 11 7.12 10.94 -11.25
N SER A 12 7.14 11.34 -9.97
CA SER A 12 8.31 11.89 -9.29
C SER A 12 8.23 11.59 -7.80
N TYR A 13 9.32 11.87 -7.08
CA TYR A 13 9.34 11.84 -5.61
C TYR A 13 9.05 13.20 -4.95
N LYS A 14 8.52 14.18 -5.71
CA LYS A 14 8.07 15.45 -5.14
C LYS A 14 6.87 15.22 -4.22
N LEU A 15 6.87 15.85 -3.04
CA LEU A 15 5.75 15.79 -2.09
C LEU A 15 4.66 16.78 -2.52
N CYS A 16 3.93 16.42 -3.57
CA CYS A 16 2.97 17.29 -4.24
C CYS A 16 1.89 16.44 -4.90
N THR A 17 0.79 16.26 -4.18
CA THR A 17 -0.31 15.38 -4.58
C THR A 17 -1.64 16.09 -4.41
N ARG A 18 -2.74 15.41 -4.75
CA ARG A 18 -4.09 15.93 -4.51
C ARG A 18 -4.40 16.10 -3.01
N SER A 19 -3.61 15.49 -2.12
CA SER A 19 -3.72 15.67 -0.66
C SER A 19 -3.04 16.95 -0.16
N GLY A 20 -2.20 17.59 -0.98
CA GLY A 20 -1.49 18.81 -0.61
C GLY A 20 -0.04 18.83 -1.10
N ASN A 21 0.64 19.94 -0.78
CA ASN A 21 2.05 20.16 -1.07
C ASN A 21 2.96 19.79 0.12
N GLU A 22 4.27 19.93 -0.07
CA GLU A 22 5.28 19.57 0.91
C GLU A 22 5.14 20.35 2.22
N GLN A 23 4.78 21.64 2.15
CA GLN A 23 4.59 22.46 3.35
C GLN A 23 3.42 21.94 4.19
N GLN A 24 2.31 21.57 3.55
CA GLN A 24 1.15 20.99 4.22
C GLN A 24 1.47 19.60 4.80
N PHE A 25 2.26 18.78 4.08
CA PHE A 25 2.73 17.49 4.58
C PHE A 25 3.63 17.65 5.82
N ARG A 26 4.59 18.59 5.79
CA ARG A 26 5.47 18.92 6.93
C ARG A 26 4.68 19.44 8.13
N ASP A 27 3.68 20.30 7.91
CA ASP A 27 2.78 20.80 8.95
C ASP A 27 2.02 19.64 9.61
N MET A 28 1.41 18.76 8.81
CA MET A 28 0.69 17.58 9.28
C MET A 28 1.60 16.68 10.13
N VAL A 29 2.77 16.30 9.62
CA VAL A 29 3.72 15.44 10.35
C VAL A 29 4.13 16.08 11.67
N THR A 30 4.45 17.38 11.66
CA THR A 30 4.85 18.11 12.88
C THR A 30 3.73 18.13 13.92
N ARG A 31 2.50 18.47 13.52
CA ARG A 31 1.36 18.55 14.43
C ARG A 31 1.00 17.19 15.02
N CYS A 32 0.99 16.14 14.19
CA CYS A 32 0.72 14.78 14.64
C CYS A 32 1.80 14.28 15.62
N ASN A 33 3.08 14.44 15.29
CA ASN A 33 4.17 14.03 16.18
C ASN A 33 4.13 14.76 17.53
N ASN A 34 3.78 16.06 17.54
CA ASN A 34 3.67 16.86 18.78
C ASN A 34 2.57 16.37 19.73
N VAL A 35 1.59 15.62 19.24
CA VAL A 35 0.52 15.00 20.06
C VAL A 35 0.70 13.49 20.21
N GLY A 36 1.88 12.94 19.86
CA GLY A 36 2.18 11.52 20.00
C GLY A 36 1.46 10.62 18.99
N VAL A 37 0.98 11.18 17.88
CA VAL A 37 0.37 10.42 16.77
C VAL A 37 1.35 10.37 15.61
N TYR A 38 1.76 9.18 15.20
CA TYR A 38 2.82 9.01 14.21
C TYR A 38 2.29 8.80 12.79
N ILE A 39 3.04 9.30 11.81
CA ILE A 39 2.73 9.18 10.39
C ILE A 39 3.54 8.05 9.76
N TYR A 40 2.86 7.16 9.05
CA TYR A 40 3.47 6.12 8.20
C TYR A 40 3.13 6.42 6.75
N VAL A 41 4.15 6.49 5.90
CA VAL A 41 3.97 6.82 4.48
C VAL A 41 3.75 5.56 3.67
N ASP A 42 2.84 5.63 2.70
CA ASP A 42 2.75 4.63 1.65
C ASP A 42 3.84 4.87 0.60
N ALA A 43 4.82 3.98 0.52
CA ALA A 43 5.99 4.10 -0.33
C ALA A 43 5.83 3.23 -1.58
N ILE A 44 5.44 3.88 -2.68
CA ILE A 44 5.27 3.26 -3.99
C ILE A 44 6.62 3.29 -4.70
N ILE A 45 7.41 2.25 -4.44
CA ILE A 45 8.82 2.19 -4.86
C ILE A 45 9.08 1.10 -5.89
N ASN A 46 8.14 0.16 -6.11
CA ASN A 46 8.30 -0.93 -7.09
C ASN A 46 8.42 -0.42 -8.53
N HIS A 47 7.55 0.51 -8.90
CA HIS A 47 7.29 0.91 -10.26
C HIS A 47 7.10 2.42 -10.37
N MET A 48 7.11 2.93 -11.61
CA MET A 48 6.59 4.25 -11.97
C MET A 48 5.19 4.09 -12.59
N CYS A 49 4.69 5.10 -13.31
CA CYS A 49 3.38 5.00 -13.97
C CYS A 49 3.29 3.88 -15.02
N GLY A 50 2.06 3.62 -15.48
CA GLY A 50 1.80 2.65 -16.54
C GLY A 50 2.58 2.94 -17.82
N SER A 51 3.06 1.89 -18.50
CA SER A 51 3.80 1.99 -19.77
C SER A 51 3.01 2.70 -20.87
N GLY A 52 1.68 2.64 -20.82
CA GLY A 52 0.75 3.38 -21.69
C GLY A 52 0.39 4.80 -21.21
N GLY A 53 1.07 5.33 -20.19
CA GLY A 53 0.77 6.62 -19.56
C GLY A 53 1.02 7.87 -20.43
N GLY A 54 1.57 7.68 -21.63
CA GLY A 54 1.86 8.75 -22.58
C GLY A 54 3.04 9.64 -22.15
N ALA A 55 3.08 10.84 -22.70
CA ALA A 55 4.07 11.86 -22.38
C ALA A 55 3.41 13.21 -22.17
N GLY A 56 3.92 14.01 -21.23
CA GLY A 56 3.36 15.31 -20.93
C GLY A 56 3.52 15.70 -19.47
N THR A 57 2.75 16.72 -19.05
CA THR A 57 2.75 17.29 -17.70
C THR A 57 1.46 17.01 -16.95
N HIS A 58 0.70 15.99 -17.35
CA HIS A 58 -0.51 15.51 -16.67
C HIS A 58 -0.15 14.72 -15.40
N SER A 59 0.59 15.38 -14.51
CA SER A 59 0.98 14.88 -13.20
C SER A 59 0.51 15.87 -12.12
N THR A 60 0.35 15.39 -10.89
CA THR A 60 -0.18 16.19 -9.77
C THR A 60 0.63 17.45 -9.46
N CYS A 61 1.91 17.49 -9.88
CA CYS A 61 2.80 18.63 -9.69
C CYS A 61 3.32 19.22 -11.00
N GLY A 62 2.63 18.98 -12.13
CA GLY A 62 3.00 19.52 -13.44
C GLY A 62 4.38 19.10 -13.95
N SER A 63 5.01 18.08 -13.36
CA SER A 63 6.30 17.57 -13.80
C SER A 63 6.11 16.84 -15.13
N TYR A 64 6.99 17.14 -16.10
CA TYR A 64 7.04 16.42 -17.35
C TYR A 64 7.52 14.98 -17.12
N PHE A 65 6.96 14.04 -17.87
CA PHE A 65 7.46 12.67 -18.00
C PHE A 65 7.11 12.13 -19.39
N ASN A 66 7.78 11.06 -19.78
CA ASN A 66 7.45 10.27 -20.96
C ASN A 66 7.57 8.78 -20.64
N ALA A 67 6.42 8.13 -20.42
CA ALA A 67 6.38 6.70 -20.12
C ALA A 67 6.93 5.85 -21.27
N GLY A 68 6.67 6.24 -22.53
CA GLY A 68 7.11 5.52 -23.72
C GLY A 68 8.63 5.46 -23.85
N SER A 69 9.33 6.56 -23.57
CA SER A 69 10.81 6.63 -23.58
C SER A 69 11.45 6.39 -22.22
N ARG A 70 10.67 6.04 -21.19
CA ARG A 70 11.12 5.82 -19.82
C ARG A 70 11.84 7.04 -19.21
N ASP A 71 11.40 8.24 -19.56
CA ASP A 71 12.00 9.49 -19.09
C ASP A 71 11.17 10.08 -17.95
N PHE A 72 11.76 10.14 -16.76
CA PHE A 72 11.09 10.59 -15.55
C PHE A 72 11.93 11.63 -14.79
N PRO A 73 11.27 12.60 -14.13
CA PRO A 73 11.91 13.70 -13.42
C PRO A 73 12.67 13.30 -12.14
N VAL A 74 12.68 12.01 -11.78
CA VAL A 74 13.56 11.43 -10.73
C VAL A 74 15.04 11.35 -11.17
N PRO A 75 15.38 12.05 -12.27
CA PRO A 75 16.04 11.53 -13.48
C PRO A 75 16.18 10.00 -13.57
N TYR A 76 15.07 9.30 -13.84
CA TYR A 76 15.16 7.92 -14.35
C TYR A 76 15.09 7.92 -15.87
N SER A 77 15.85 7.01 -16.46
CA SER A 77 15.92 6.76 -17.89
C SER A 77 15.57 5.30 -18.18
N GLY A 78 15.54 4.90 -19.47
CA GLY A 78 15.35 3.50 -19.85
C GLY A 78 16.35 2.52 -19.24
N LEU A 79 17.50 2.99 -18.74
CA LEU A 79 18.49 2.15 -18.06
C LEU A 79 18.02 1.72 -16.66
N ASP A 80 17.03 2.38 -16.09
CA ASP A 80 16.61 2.26 -14.70
C ASP A 80 15.35 1.40 -14.53
N PHE A 81 14.92 0.74 -15.62
CA PHE A 81 13.76 -0.15 -15.66
C PHE A 81 14.15 -1.56 -16.11
N ASN A 82 13.34 -2.55 -15.73
CA ASN A 82 13.58 -3.96 -15.99
C ASN A 82 13.18 -4.43 -17.40
N ASP A 83 13.01 -3.51 -18.37
CA ASP A 83 12.59 -3.83 -19.74
C ASP A 83 13.45 -4.92 -20.40
N GLY A 84 14.77 -4.92 -20.16
CA GLY A 84 15.70 -5.96 -20.67
C GLY A 84 15.87 -7.19 -19.78
N LYS A 85 15.37 -7.14 -18.54
CA LYS A 85 15.49 -8.21 -17.53
C LYS A 85 14.28 -9.13 -17.54
N CYS A 86 13.09 -8.56 -17.75
CA CYS A 86 11.87 -9.33 -17.96
C CYS A 86 12.03 -10.28 -19.17
N ARG A 87 11.56 -11.52 -19.02
CA ARG A 87 11.68 -12.57 -20.06
C ARG A 87 10.34 -12.99 -20.67
N THR A 88 9.22 -12.40 -20.24
CA THR A 88 7.91 -12.68 -20.82
C THR A 88 7.77 -11.96 -22.16
N GLY A 89 6.95 -12.53 -23.06
CA GLY A 89 6.77 -11.97 -24.41
C GLY A 89 6.03 -10.62 -24.40
N SER A 90 5.16 -10.41 -23.41
CA SER A 90 4.43 -9.14 -23.24
C SER A 90 5.21 -8.08 -22.46
N GLY A 91 6.24 -8.47 -21.70
CA GLY A 91 6.87 -7.62 -20.70
C GLY A 91 6.10 -7.53 -19.37
N GLU A 92 4.97 -8.23 -19.26
CA GLU A 92 4.08 -8.25 -18.10
C GLU A 92 4.28 -9.51 -17.25
N ILE A 93 3.78 -9.49 -16.02
CA ILE A 93 3.61 -10.69 -15.20
C ILE A 93 2.47 -11.54 -15.77
N GLU A 94 2.75 -12.76 -16.17
CA GLU A 94 1.80 -13.69 -16.80
C GLU A 94 1.50 -14.92 -15.92
N ASN A 95 2.43 -15.29 -15.02
CA ASN A 95 2.37 -16.48 -14.18
C ASN A 95 2.99 -16.23 -12.79
N TYR A 96 2.16 -16.26 -11.74
CA TYR A 96 2.60 -16.11 -10.35
C TYR A 96 3.31 -17.35 -9.76
N GLY A 97 3.35 -18.46 -10.51
CA GLY A 97 4.18 -19.63 -10.22
C GLY A 97 5.65 -19.46 -10.61
N ASP A 98 6.04 -18.33 -11.19
CA ASP A 98 7.43 -18.01 -11.54
C ASP A 98 7.86 -16.71 -10.84
N ALA A 99 8.64 -16.87 -9.77
CA ALA A 99 9.12 -15.74 -8.97
C ALA A 99 9.98 -14.74 -9.77
N ASN A 100 10.61 -15.16 -10.88
CA ASN A 100 11.43 -14.25 -11.67
C ASN A 100 10.58 -13.24 -12.43
N GLN A 101 9.50 -13.67 -13.09
CA GLN A 101 8.63 -12.71 -13.77
C GLN A 101 7.89 -11.84 -12.76
N VAL A 102 7.44 -12.40 -11.63
CA VAL A 102 6.73 -11.62 -10.60
C VAL A 102 7.55 -10.44 -10.07
N ARG A 103 8.89 -10.55 -10.07
CA ARG A 103 9.81 -9.53 -9.54
C ARG A 103 10.62 -8.74 -10.58
N ASN A 104 10.49 -9.05 -11.87
CA ASN A 104 11.26 -8.39 -12.92
C ASN A 104 10.40 -7.95 -14.11
N CYS A 105 9.11 -8.25 -14.13
CA CYS A 105 8.19 -7.88 -15.19
C CYS A 105 7.13 -6.92 -14.65
N ARG A 106 6.46 -6.21 -15.57
CA ARG A 106 5.50 -5.17 -15.20
C ARG A 106 4.27 -5.76 -14.53
N LEU A 107 3.90 -5.19 -13.39
CA LEU A 107 2.63 -5.45 -12.73
C LEU A 107 1.54 -4.63 -13.43
N VAL A 108 0.65 -5.28 -14.18
CA VAL A 108 -0.49 -4.65 -14.88
C VAL A 108 -0.10 -3.41 -15.71
N GLY A 109 1.04 -3.46 -16.38
CA GLY A 109 1.58 -2.42 -17.24
C GLY A 109 2.46 -1.40 -16.53
N LEU A 110 2.59 -1.45 -15.21
CA LEU A 110 3.37 -0.49 -14.42
C LEU A 110 4.87 -0.65 -14.70
N LEU A 111 5.56 0.45 -14.99
CA LEU A 111 6.96 0.44 -15.38
C LEU A 111 7.86 0.02 -14.21
N ASP A 112 8.37 -1.20 -14.28
CA ASP A 112 9.08 -1.88 -13.20
C ASP A 112 10.54 -1.39 -13.06
N LEU A 113 10.91 -0.90 -11.88
CA LEU A 113 12.22 -0.31 -11.63
C LEU A 113 13.30 -1.38 -11.43
N ALA A 114 14.49 -1.15 -12.01
CA ALA A 114 15.65 -2.04 -11.88
C ALA A 114 16.35 -1.86 -10.53
N MET A 115 15.71 -2.35 -9.46
CA MET A 115 16.16 -2.14 -8.07
C MET A 115 17.47 -2.79 -7.71
N GLU A 116 18.00 -3.71 -8.50
CA GLU A 116 19.36 -4.22 -8.27
C GLU A 116 20.41 -3.12 -8.44
N LYS A 117 20.10 -2.06 -9.19
CA LYS A 117 21.02 -0.96 -9.49
C LYS A 117 21.19 -0.04 -8.29
N ASP A 118 22.44 0.24 -7.94
CA ASP A 118 22.78 1.16 -6.85
C ASP A 118 22.15 2.55 -7.02
N TYR A 119 22.11 3.07 -8.26
CA TYR A 119 21.49 4.35 -8.59
C TYR A 119 19.99 4.40 -8.22
N VAL A 120 19.22 3.36 -8.60
CA VAL A 120 17.78 3.26 -8.31
C VAL A 120 17.56 3.16 -6.80
N ARG A 121 18.31 2.30 -6.10
CA ARG A 121 18.25 2.21 -4.64
C ARG A 121 18.62 3.53 -3.96
N GLY A 122 19.62 4.24 -4.47
CA GLY A 122 20.04 5.54 -3.98
C GLY A 122 18.94 6.59 -4.09
N LYS A 123 18.25 6.66 -5.24
CA LYS A 123 17.13 7.57 -5.46
C LYS A 123 15.92 7.28 -4.58
N ILE A 124 15.58 6.00 -4.40
CA ILE A 124 14.52 5.58 -3.47
C ILE A 124 14.90 5.94 -2.02
N ALA A 125 16.13 5.63 -1.60
CA ALA A 125 16.60 5.95 -0.25
C ALA A 125 16.67 7.46 0.01
N GLU A 126 17.06 8.28 -0.97
CA GLU A 126 17.04 9.75 -0.89
C GLU A 126 15.61 10.26 -0.59
N TYR A 127 14.62 9.78 -1.36
CA TYR A 127 13.21 10.08 -1.13
C TYR A 127 12.72 9.68 0.27
N MET A 128 13.00 8.44 0.68
CA MET A 128 12.57 7.93 1.98
C MET A 128 13.28 8.64 3.15
N ASN A 129 14.57 8.97 3.00
CA ASN A 129 15.32 9.72 4.00
C ASN A 129 14.84 11.17 4.12
N ASN A 130 14.40 11.80 3.02
CA ASN A 130 13.74 13.11 3.11
C ASN A 130 12.48 13.03 3.99
N LEU A 131 11.66 11.99 3.82
CA LEU A 131 10.48 11.75 4.66
C LEU A 131 10.84 11.47 6.13
N ILE A 132 11.88 10.66 6.39
CA ILE A 132 12.37 10.41 7.76
C ILE A 132 12.83 11.72 8.41
N ASN A 133 13.56 12.55 7.67
CA ASN A 133 14.03 13.86 8.16
C ASN A 133 12.86 14.82 8.44
N ILE A 134 11.76 14.74 7.68
CA ILE A 134 10.51 15.47 7.97
C ILE A 134 9.90 15.00 9.30
N GLY A 135 10.03 13.72 9.65
CA GLY A 135 9.59 13.16 10.92
C GLY A 135 8.62 11.99 10.80
N VAL A 136 8.49 11.34 9.63
CA VAL A 136 7.66 10.13 9.50
C VAL A 136 8.25 9.00 10.33
N ALA A 137 7.42 8.13 10.89
CA ALA A 137 7.84 7.04 11.77
C ALA A 137 8.11 5.71 11.02
N GLY A 138 7.69 5.61 9.77
CA GLY A 138 7.81 4.36 9.03
C GLY A 138 7.09 4.35 7.69
N PHE A 139 7.05 3.17 7.07
CA PHE A 139 6.60 2.99 5.69
C PHE A 139 5.78 1.71 5.51
N ARG A 140 4.68 1.83 4.76
CA ARG A 140 4.13 0.71 3.98
C ARG A 140 4.97 0.60 2.71
N LEU A 141 5.56 -0.56 2.46
CA LEU A 141 6.20 -0.81 1.17
C LEU A 141 5.18 -1.46 0.24
N ASP A 142 4.65 -0.67 -0.69
CA ASP A 142 3.67 -1.07 -1.69
C ASP A 142 4.24 -2.14 -2.62
N ALA A 143 3.40 -3.07 -3.07
CA ALA A 143 3.77 -4.09 -4.05
C ALA A 143 5.04 -4.87 -3.69
N ALA A 144 5.35 -5.06 -2.40
CA ALA A 144 6.60 -5.68 -1.95
C ALA A 144 6.81 -7.11 -2.44
N LYS A 145 5.74 -7.85 -2.76
CA LYS A 145 5.83 -9.15 -3.45
C LYS A 145 6.65 -9.06 -4.75
N HIS A 146 6.54 -7.94 -5.46
CA HIS A 146 7.14 -7.68 -6.76
C HIS A 146 8.58 -7.16 -6.68
N MET A 147 9.13 -7.06 -5.47
CA MET A 147 10.51 -6.66 -5.24
C MET A 147 11.30 -7.83 -4.66
N TRP A 148 12.58 -7.95 -5.00
CA TRP A 148 13.43 -8.95 -4.35
C TRP A 148 13.66 -8.56 -2.88
N PRO A 149 13.58 -9.51 -1.92
CA PRO A 149 13.87 -9.24 -0.51
C PRO A 149 15.26 -8.62 -0.29
N GLY A 150 16.25 -9.03 -1.09
CA GLY A 150 17.61 -8.47 -1.05
C GLY A 150 17.67 -7.00 -1.47
N ASP A 151 16.87 -6.60 -2.47
CA ASP A 151 16.79 -5.20 -2.91
C ASP A 151 16.12 -4.33 -1.85
N LEU A 152 15.01 -4.82 -1.28
CA LEU A 152 14.33 -4.17 -0.16
C LEU A 152 15.24 -4.01 1.06
N LYS A 153 16.01 -5.04 1.39
CA LYS A 153 16.99 -4.98 2.47
C LYS A 153 18.08 -3.94 2.17
N ALA A 154 18.60 -3.91 0.95
CA ALA A 154 19.62 -2.95 0.54
C ALA A 154 19.14 -1.49 0.57
N ILE A 155 17.84 -1.25 0.31
CA ILE A 155 17.21 0.07 0.50
C ILE A 155 17.03 0.38 1.99
N SER A 156 16.47 -0.56 2.75
CA SER A 156 16.25 -0.41 4.20
C SER A 156 17.53 -0.09 4.97
N ASP A 157 18.65 -0.71 4.59
CA ASP A 157 19.97 -0.46 5.21
C ASP A 157 20.51 0.95 4.95
N ARG A 158 20.03 1.65 3.91
CA ARG A 158 20.37 3.05 3.62
C ARG A 158 19.51 4.07 4.37
N LEU A 159 18.45 3.61 5.03
CA LEU A 159 17.55 4.52 5.74
C LEU A 159 18.21 5.05 7.00
N ASN A 160 17.99 6.33 7.27
CA ASN A 160 18.38 7.00 8.49
C ASN A 160 17.60 6.43 9.69
N ASN A 161 18.13 6.66 10.88
CA ASN A 161 17.33 6.55 12.10
C ASN A 161 16.31 7.71 12.13
N LEU A 162 15.21 7.50 12.86
CA LEU A 162 14.16 8.50 13.04
C LEU A 162 14.69 9.75 13.77
N SER A 163 14.05 10.89 13.51
CA SER A 163 14.44 12.17 14.09
C SER A 163 14.39 12.14 15.63
N THR A 164 15.50 12.49 16.27
CA THR A 164 15.62 12.54 17.73
C THR A 164 14.78 13.66 18.37
N LYS A 165 14.14 14.50 17.56
CA LYS A 165 13.17 15.50 18.03
C LYS A 165 11.92 14.84 18.63
N TRP A 166 11.50 13.70 18.11
CA TRP A 166 10.27 13.01 18.54
C TRP A 166 10.49 11.54 18.91
N PHE A 167 11.60 10.94 18.50
CA PHE A 167 11.89 9.53 18.71
C PHE A 167 13.17 9.32 19.53
N PRO A 168 13.31 8.19 20.25
CA PRO A 168 14.56 7.85 20.92
C PRO A 168 15.75 7.75 19.94
N ALA A 169 16.95 8.09 20.42
CA ALA A 169 18.17 7.92 19.63
C ALA A 169 18.34 6.46 19.18
N GLY A 170 18.65 6.27 17.89
CA GLY A 170 18.80 4.94 17.30
C GLY A 170 17.48 4.28 16.85
N ALA A 171 16.32 4.91 17.05
CA ALA A 171 15.05 4.37 16.57
C ALA A 171 15.07 4.20 15.03
N ARG A 172 14.75 2.99 14.55
CA ARG A 172 14.63 2.69 13.12
C ARG A 172 13.20 2.93 12.62
N PRO A 173 13.00 3.31 11.35
CA PRO A 173 11.65 3.41 10.79
C PRO A 173 10.92 2.07 10.86
N PHE A 174 9.65 2.10 11.24
CA PHE A 174 8.79 0.92 11.22
C PHE A 174 8.45 0.54 9.77
N ILE A 175 8.82 -0.66 9.35
CA ILE A 175 8.58 -1.15 8.00
C ILE A 175 7.53 -2.26 8.05
N PHE A 176 6.50 -2.13 7.21
CA PHE A 176 5.60 -3.23 6.89
C PHE A 176 5.40 -3.33 5.38
N GLN A 177 5.45 -4.56 4.89
CA GLN A 177 5.55 -4.87 3.46
C GLN A 177 4.23 -5.44 2.97
N GLU A 178 3.74 -4.94 1.84
CA GLU A 178 2.61 -5.56 1.17
C GLU A 178 3.05 -6.80 0.39
N VAL A 179 2.74 -7.97 0.95
CA VAL A 179 2.94 -9.25 0.28
C VAL A 179 1.63 -10.02 0.38
N ILE A 180 0.93 -10.14 -0.74
CA ILE A 180 -0.32 -10.91 -0.82
C ILE A 180 0.02 -12.40 -0.92
N ASP A 181 0.08 -13.13 0.18
CA ASP A 181 0.32 -14.59 0.15
C ASP A 181 -0.89 -15.33 0.73
N LEU A 182 -1.70 -15.92 -0.14
CA LEU A 182 -2.81 -16.79 0.25
C LEU A 182 -2.44 -18.29 0.15
N GLY A 183 -1.17 -18.61 -0.14
CA GLY A 183 -0.67 -19.95 -0.47
C GLY A 183 -0.82 -20.30 -1.96
N GLY A 184 -0.03 -21.28 -2.41
CA GLY A 184 -0.14 -21.83 -3.78
C GLY A 184 0.61 -21.06 -4.87
N GLU A 185 1.43 -20.07 -4.51
CA GLU A 185 2.28 -19.30 -5.43
C GLU A 185 3.77 -19.54 -5.14
N ALA A 186 4.65 -19.08 -6.04
CA ALA A 186 6.10 -19.26 -5.91
C ALA A 186 6.77 -18.39 -4.83
N ILE A 187 6.10 -17.31 -4.40
CA ILE A 187 6.63 -16.36 -3.43
C ILE A 187 5.94 -16.54 -2.08
N SER A 188 6.72 -16.55 -1.01
CA SER A 188 6.23 -16.66 0.36
C SER A 188 6.54 -15.42 1.19
N VAL A 189 5.64 -15.08 2.12
CA VAL A 189 5.87 -14.00 3.13
C VAL A 189 7.14 -14.20 3.95
N ASN A 190 7.57 -15.45 4.16
CA ASN A 190 8.75 -15.77 4.96
C ASN A 190 10.02 -15.12 4.42
N GLU A 191 10.10 -14.89 3.11
CA GLU A 191 11.24 -14.25 2.46
C GLU A 191 11.46 -12.80 2.92
N TYR A 192 10.42 -12.14 3.43
CA TYR A 192 10.41 -10.70 3.73
C TYR A 192 10.58 -10.37 5.22
N PHE A 193 10.62 -11.37 6.10
CA PHE A 193 10.73 -11.17 7.55
C PHE A 193 12.04 -10.52 8.00
N GLY A 194 13.10 -10.59 7.18
CA GLY A 194 14.39 -9.95 7.46
C GLY A 194 14.38 -8.43 7.27
N VAL A 195 13.34 -7.87 6.65
CA VAL A 195 13.24 -6.42 6.37
C VAL A 195 12.29 -5.72 7.34
N GLY A 196 11.19 -6.37 7.70
CA GLY A 196 10.18 -5.79 8.59
C GLY A 196 8.96 -6.68 8.74
N ARG A 197 7.84 -6.08 9.18
CA ARG A 197 6.55 -6.77 9.21
C ARG A 197 6.00 -6.98 7.79
N VAL A 198 4.98 -7.82 7.68
CA VAL A 198 4.29 -8.14 6.43
C VAL A 198 2.78 -8.12 6.64
N THR A 199 2.03 -7.68 5.63
CA THR A 199 0.56 -7.69 5.64
C THR A 199 0.01 -9.11 5.64
N GLU A 200 -0.73 -9.50 6.69
CA GLU A 200 -1.34 -10.83 6.80
C GLU A 200 -2.73 -10.84 6.14
N PHE A 201 -2.79 -10.96 4.82
CA PHE A 201 -4.05 -10.94 4.06
C PHE A 201 -4.98 -12.12 4.40
N LYS A 202 -4.44 -13.25 4.91
CA LYS A 202 -5.29 -14.36 5.37
C LYS A 202 -6.17 -13.95 6.55
N TYR A 203 -5.72 -12.99 7.37
CA TYR A 203 -6.44 -12.50 8.54
C TYR A 203 -7.85 -12.02 8.19
N GLY A 204 -7.95 -11.00 7.33
CA GLY A 204 -9.22 -10.40 6.93
C GLY A 204 -10.10 -11.38 6.16
N ALA A 205 -9.51 -12.18 5.25
CA ALA A 205 -10.22 -13.18 4.46
C ALA A 205 -10.86 -14.28 5.33
N LYS A 206 -10.09 -14.87 6.24
CA LYS A 206 -10.60 -15.92 7.15
C LYS A 206 -11.60 -15.37 8.15
N LEU A 207 -11.33 -14.19 8.73
CA LEU A 207 -12.24 -13.56 9.69
C LEU A 207 -13.58 -13.21 9.03
N GLY A 208 -13.55 -12.70 7.80
CA GLY A 208 -14.73 -12.44 6.98
C GLY A 208 -15.55 -13.72 6.75
N GLY A 209 -14.89 -14.82 6.34
CA GLY A 209 -15.54 -16.13 6.20
C GLY A 209 -16.22 -16.61 7.48
N VAL A 210 -15.55 -16.48 8.63
CA VAL A 210 -16.09 -16.87 9.95
C VAL A 210 -17.29 -16.01 10.36
N ILE A 211 -17.18 -14.67 10.27
CA ILE A 211 -18.24 -13.74 10.67
C ILE A 211 -19.48 -13.91 9.75
N ARG A 212 -19.26 -14.16 8.46
CA ARG A 212 -20.34 -14.44 7.48
C ARG A 212 -20.89 -15.87 7.57
N LYS A 213 -20.28 -16.75 8.38
CA LYS A 213 -20.62 -18.17 8.55
C LYS A 213 -20.56 -18.97 7.25
N TRP A 214 -19.65 -18.60 6.36
CA TRP A 214 -19.48 -19.28 5.07
C TRP A 214 -18.87 -20.66 5.28
N ASN A 215 -19.23 -21.61 4.42
CA ASN A 215 -18.69 -22.98 4.44
C ASN A 215 -18.78 -23.68 5.81
N GLY A 216 -19.79 -23.33 6.63
CA GLY A 216 -19.98 -23.91 7.96
C GLY A 216 -19.06 -23.37 9.05
N GLU A 217 -18.28 -22.32 8.78
CA GLU A 217 -17.41 -21.64 9.74
C GLU A 217 -18.22 -21.02 10.90
N LYS A 218 -17.63 -21.01 12.10
CA LYS A 218 -18.27 -20.51 13.33
C LYS A 218 -17.27 -19.78 14.20
N MET A 219 -17.70 -18.74 14.91
CA MET A 219 -16.84 -18.00 15.84
C MET A 219 -16.20 -18.88 16.93
N ALA A 220 -16.81 -20.02 17.29
CA ALA A 220 -16.22 -20.99 18.22
C ALA A 220 -14.85 -21.54 17.75
N TYR A 221 -14.57 -21.50 16.44
CA TYR A 221 -13.29 -21.94 15.88
C TYR A 221 -12.17 -20.91 16.09
N LEU A 222 -12.51 -19.65 16.40
CA LEU A 222 -11.52 -18.59 16.67
C LEU A 222 -10.74 -18.80 17.98
N ARG A 223 -10.97 -19.89 18.72
CA ARG A 223 -10.28 -20.21 19.98
C ARG A 223 -8.76 -20.27 19.89
N ASN A 224 -8.22 -20.59 18.70
CA ASN A 224 -6.79 -20.69 18.42
C ASN A 224 -6.36 -19.71 17.31
N TRP A 225 -7.08 -18.58 17.17
CA TRP A 225 -6.84 -17.56 16.16
C TRP A 225 -5.40 -17.02 16.20
N GLY A 226 -4.81 -16.80 15.02
CA GLY A 226 -3.39 -16.44 14.86
C GLY A 226 -2.61 -17.53 14.13
N GLU A 227 -1.40 -17.86 14.59
CA GLU A 227 -0.51 -18.85 13.97
C GLU A 227 -1.18 -20.24 13.81
N GLY A 228 -2.09 -20.62 14.72
CA GLY A 228 -2.87 -21.86 14.63
C GLY A 228 -3.83 -21.94 13.43
N TRP A 229 -4.07 -20.81 12.74
CA TRP A 229 -4.82 -20.72 11.49
C TRP A 229 -3.91 -20.69 10.24
N GLY A 230 -2.61 -20.96 10.41
CA GLY A 230 -1.62 -20.90 9.34
C GLY A 230 -1.22 -19.48 8.95
N PHE A 231 -1.38 -18.53 9.88
CA PHE A 231 -0.86 -17.17 9.74
C PHE A 231 0.63 -17.13 10.11
N MET A 232 1.30 -16.06 9.70
CA MET A 232 2.70 -15.80 10.02
C MET A 232 2.93 -15.58 11.54
N PRO A 233 4.19 -15.56 12.01
CA PRO A 233 4.48 -15.25 13.40
C PRO A 233 3.88 -13.91 13.85
N ASN A 234 3.37 -13.88 15.07
CA ASN A 234 2.68 -12.73 15.66
C ASN A 234 3.46 -11.40 15.55
N ASP A 235 4.77 -11.45 15.76
CA ASP A 235 5.67 -10.30 15.75
C ASP A 235 6.08 -9.85 14.33
N ARG A 236 5.64 -10.58 13.30
CA ARG A 236 5.82 -10.24 11.88
C ARG A 236 4.53 -9.74 11.22
N ALA A 237 3.37 -9.98 11.80
CA ALA A 237 2.10 -9.64 11.19
C ALA A 237 1.69 -8.16 11.37
N LEU A 238 1.26 -7.53 10.27
CA LEU A 238 0.38 -6.36 10.24
C LEU A 238 -1.01 -6.84 9.81
N VAL A 239 -2.01 -6.70 10.67
CA VAL A 239 -3.36 -7.25 10.47
C VAL A 239 -4.40 -6.15 10.26
N PHE A 240 -5.42 -6.48 9.49
CA PHE A 240 -6.55 -5.61 9.18
C PHE A 240 -7.75 -6.44 8.75
N VAL A 241 -8.96 -5.90 8.92
CA VAL A 241 -10.19 -6.52 8.41
C VAL A 241 -10.30 -6.31 6.90
N ASP A 242 -10.07 -5.08 6.47
CA ASP A 242 -10.04 -4.64 5.08
C ASP A 242 -8.89 -3.64 4.84
N ASN A 243 -8.49 -3.49 3.58
CA ASN A 243 -7.62 -2.42 3.11
C ASN A 243 -8.31 -1.65 1.97
N HIS A 244 -7.60 -0.67 1.40
CA HIS A 244 -8.15 0.20 0.35
C HIS A 244 -8.44 -0.57 -0.96
N ASP A 245 -7.69 -1.62 -1.29
CA ASP A 245 -7.95 -2.47 -2.47
C ASP A 245 -9.14 -3.40 -2.26
N ASN A 246 -9.07 -4.23 -1.22
CA ASN A 246 -9.97 -5.37 -1.08
C ASN A 246 -11.37 -4.98 -0.62
N GLN A 247 -11.53 -3.78 -0.03
CA GLN A 247 -12.86 -3.22 0.20
C GLN A 247 -13.62 -2.85 -1.09
N ARG A 248 -12.91 -2.82 -2.23
CA ARG A 248 -13.45 -2.60 -3.58
C ARG A 248 -13.43 -3.89 -4.43
N GLY A 249 -13.00 -5.01 -3.85
CA GLY A 249 -12.85 -6.28 -4.55
C GLY A 249 -11.54 -6.43 -5.31
N HIS A 250 -10.57 -5.52 -5.15
CA HIS A 250 -9.22 -5.65 -5.70
C HIS A 250 -8.30 -6.37 -4.70
N GLY A 251 -7.34 -7.17 -5.16
CA GLY A 251 -6.43 -7.88 -4.27
C GLY A 251 -7.06 -9.08 -3.53
N ALA A 252 -6.57 -9.38 -2.33
CA ALA A 252 -6.84 -10.65 -1.65
C ALA A 252 -8.11 -10.68 -0.78
N GLY A 253 -8.75 -11.87 -0.78
CA GLY A 253 -9.90 -12.22 0.06
C GLY A 253 -11.26 -12.15 -0.64
N GLY A 254 -11.35 -11.42 -1.77
CA GLY A 254 -12.57 -11.33 -2.58
C GLY A 254 -13.80 -10.95 -1.77
N ALA A 255 -14.94 -11.60 -2.05
CA ALA A 255 -16.22 -11.28 -1.42
C ALA A 255 -16.30 -11.58 0.09
N SER A 256 -15.32 -12.30 0.66
CA SER A 256 -15.32 -12.62 2.09
C SER A 256 -15.06 -11.38 2.96
N ILE A 257 -14.30 -10.42 2.42
CA ILE A 257 -13.87 -9.22 3.13
C ILE A 257 -15.08 -8.44 3.65
N LEU A 258 -15.04 -8.08 4.93
CA LEU A 258 -16.03 -7.21 5.56
C LEU A 258 -15.60 -5.76 5.34
N THR A 259 -16.55 -4.91 4.96
CA THR A 259 -16.27 -3.48 4.75
C THR A 259 -17.28 -2.62 5.49
N PHE A 260 -17.10 -1.30 5.48
CA PHE A 260 -18.12 -0.39 6.03
C PHE A 260 -19.51 -0.55 5.38
N TRP A 261 -19.62 -1.11 4.17
CA TRP A 261 -20.90 -1.47 3.55
C TRP A 261 -21.63 -2.60 4.28
N ASP A 262 -20.91 -3.45 5.03
CA ASP A 262 -21.42 -4.50 5.90
C ASP A 262 -21.42 -4.06 7.39
N ALA A 263 -21.78 -2.80 7.66
CA ALA A 263 -21.50 -2.08 8.91
C ALA A 263 -21.69 -2.89 10.22
N ARG A 264 -22.76 -3.68 10.36
CA ARG A 264 -23.00 -4.49 11.57
C ARG A 264 -21.95 -5.59 11.73
N LEU A 265 -21.67 -6.35 10.68
CA LEU A 265 -20.68 -7.43 10.68
C LEU A 265 -19.27 -6.88 10.73
N TYR A 266 -19.02 -5.75 10.04
CA TYR A 266 -17.74 -5.06 10.05
C TYR A 266 -17.33 -4.65 11.47
N LYS A 267 -18.24 -4.03 12.24
CA LYS A 267 -18.00 -3.69 13.64
C LYS A 267 -17.67 -4.91 14.50
N MET A 268 -18.30 -6.06 14.23
CA MET A 268 -17.97 -7.31 14.93
C MET A 268 -16.55 -7.80 14.59
N GLY A 269 -16.17 -7.77 13.31
CA GLY A 269 -14.82 -8.16 12.86
C GLY A 269 -13.73 -7.25 13.41
N VAL A 270 -13.93 -5.93 13.33
CA VAL A 270 -12.99 -4.95 13.90
C VAL A 270 -12.93 -5.09 15.43
N GLY A 271 -14.06 -5.26 16.11
CA GLY A 271 -14.10 -5.47 17.55
C GLY A 271 -13.32 -6.72 17.99
N PHE A 272 -13.46 -7.83 17.27
CA PHE A 272 -12.66 -9.04 17.51
C PHE A 272 -11.16 -8.78 17.28
N MET A 273 -10.80 -8.12 16.17
CA MET A 273 -9.41 -7.79 15.86
C MET A 273 -8.75 -6.93 16.93
N LEU A 274 -9.43 -5.90 17.41
CA LEU A 274 -8.87 -4.99 18.42
C LEU A 274 -8.79 -5.61 19.82
N ALA A 275 -9.60 -6.63 20.11
CA ALA A 275 -9.56 -7.35 21.38
C ALA A 275 -8.56 -8.51 21.40
N HIS A 276 -8.22 -9.07 20.24
CA HIS A 276 -7.32 -10.21 20.12
C HIS A 276 -5.84 -9.78 20.10
N PRO A 277 -4.91 -10.46 20.79
CA PRO A 277 -3.51 -10.04 20.88
C PRO A 277 -2.66 -10.30 19.62
N TYR A 278 -3.27 -10.74 18.52
CA TYR A 278 -2.51 -11.20 17.35
C TYR A 278 -2.24 -10.05 16.37
N GLY A 279 -0.97 -9.88 16.01
CA GLY A 279 -0.48 -8.91 15.05
C GLY A 279 -0.44 -7.48 15.57
N PHE A 280 0.10 -6.59 14.74
CA PHE A 280 -0.07 -5.15 14.90
C PHE A 280 -1.30 -4.72 14.11
N THR A 281 -2.29 -4.08 14.74
CA THR A 281 -3.58 -3.79 14.12
C THR A 281 -3.58 -2.49 13.32
N ARG A 282 -4.08 -2.53 12.09
CA ARG A 282 -4.41 -1.36 11.28
C ARG A 282 -5.92 -1.27 11.09
N VAL A 283 -6.50 -0.14 11.45
CA VAL A 283 -7.93 0.17 11.23
C VAL A 283 -8.07 0.94 9.92
N MET A 284 -9.07 0.59 9.11
CA MET A 284 -9.38 1.31 7.87
C MET A 284 -10.33 2.48 8.16
N SER A 285 -10.10 3.60 7.47
CA SER A 285 -11.02 4.73 7.39
C SER A 285 -11.21 5.09 5.92
N SER A 286 -12.46 5.13 5.45
CA SER A 286 -12.80 5.20 4.03
C SER A 286 -13.69 6.41 3.72
N TYR A 287 -13.78 6.73 2.43
CA TYR A 287 -14.82 7.59 1.88
C TYR A 287 -15.89 6.72 1.21
N ARG A 288 -17.11 7.24 1.09
CA ARG A 288 -18.18 6.60 0.32
C ARG A 288 -18.00 6.86 -1.17
N TRP A 289 -18.43 5.92 -1.99
CA TRP A 289 -18.63 6.10 -3.42
C TRP A 289 -19.93 5.42 -3.82
N THR A 290 -20.53 5.85 -4.92
CA THR A 290 -21.76 5.23 -5.44
C THR A 290 -21.40 3.88 -6.04
N ARG A 291 -21.57 2.79 -5.28
CA ARG A 291 -21.36 1.43 -5.82
C ARG A 291 -22.36 1.13 -6.93
N ASN A 292 -21.88 0.49 -7.98
CA ASN A 292 -22.70 -0.05 -9.06
C ASN A 292 -22.40 -1.54 -9.25
N ILE A 293 -23.12 -2.39 -8.52
CA ILE A 293 -22.87 -3.83 -8.54
C ILE A 293 -23.54 -4.45 -9.76
N SER A 294 -22.72 -5.00 -10.66
CA SER A 294 -23.15 -5.82 -11.79
C SER A 294 -22.37 -7.13 -11.80
N ASN A 295 -23.07 -8.27 -11.87
CA ASN A 295 -22.49 -9.61 -11.83
C ASN A 295 -21.51 -9.84 -10.66
N GLY A 296 -21.85 -9.33 -9.47
CA GLY A 296 -21.03 -9.48 -8.26
C GLY A 296 -19.78 -8.60 -8.21
N LYS A 297 -19.54 -7.74 -9.21
CA LYS A 297 -18.45 -6.77 -9.25
C LYS A 297 -18.98 -5.34 -9.20
N ASP A 298 -18.33 -4.48 -8.42
CA ASP A 298 -18.57 -3.04 -8.46
C ASP A 298 -17.93 -2.43 -9.70
N GLN A 299 -18.75 -1.89 -10.61
CA GLN A 299 -18.29 -1.19 -11.82
C GLN A 299 -17.72 0.21 -11.50
N ASN A 300 -17.94 0.69 -10.28
CA ASN A 300 -17.46 1.98 -9.78
C ASN A 300 -16.32 1.81 -8.76
N ASP A 301 -15.66 0.64 -8.75
CA ASP A 301 -14.51 0.31 -7.90
C ASP A 301 -13.29 1.24 -8.10
N TRP A 302 -13.26 2.02 -9.18
CA TRP A 302 -12.20 2.97 -9.51
C TRP A 302 -12.39 4.35 -8.86
N ILE A 303 -13.58 4.72 -8.38
CA ILE A 303 -13.89 6.08 -7.96
C ILE A 303 -12.97 6.55 -6.81
N GLY A 304 -12.27 7.67 -7.04
CA GLY A 304 -11.43 8.33 -6.04
C GLY A 304 -12.22 9.16 -5.02
N PRO A 305 -11.52 9.69 -4.00
CA PRO A 305 -12.15 10.52 -2.98
C PRO A 305 -12.78 11.79 -3.58
N PRO A 306 -13.78 12.40 -2.91
CA PRO A 306 -14.42 13.64 -3.36
C PRO A 306 -13.39 14.74 -3.67
N THR A 307 -13.58 15.45 -4.79
CA THR A 307 -12.59 16.43 -5.31
C THR A 307 -13.18 17.81 -5.50
N ASN A 308 -12.34 18.83 -5.32
CA ASN A 308 -12.60 20.18 -5.78
C ASN A 308 -12.49 20.25 -7.32
N SER A 309 -12.90 21.38 -7.90
CA SER A 309 -12.81 21.62 -9.35
C SER A 309 -11.36 21.66 -9.88
N ASP A 310 -10.40 21.99 -9.02
CA ASP A 310 -8.96 21.99 -9.33
C ASP A 310 -8.30 20.60 -9.17
N GLY A 311 -9.08 19.57 -8.82
CA GLY A 311 -8.60 18.20 -8.63
C GLY A 311 -8.06 17.88 -7.24
N SER A 312 -7.88 18.87 -6.35
CA SER A 312 -7.51 18.61 -4.95
C SER A 312 -8.59 17.82 -4.22
N ILE A 313 -8.18 17.01 -3.23
CA ILE A 313 -9.12 16.24 -2.40
C ILE A 313 -9.87 17.21 -1.49
N LYS A 314 -11.20 17.08 -1.41
CA LYS A 314 -12.04 17.88 -0.51
C LYS A 314 -11.65 17.60 0.94
N SER A 315 -11.66 18.64 1.76
CA SER A 315 -11.60 18.47 3.21
C SER A 315 -12.80 17.68 3.70
N VAL A 316 -12.60 16.89 4.76
CA VAL A 316 -13.66 16.13 5.43
C VAL A 316 -14.38 17.07 6.41
N PRO A 317 -15.65 17.45 6.16
CA PRO A 317 -16.43 18.18 7.14
C PRO A 317 -16.89 17.21 8.23
N ILE A 318 -16.75 17.62 9.48
CA ILE A 318 -17.25 16.87 10.63
C ILE A 318 -18.56 17.53 11.05
N ASN A 319 -19.65 16.78 10.94
CA ASN A 319 -20.98 17.22 11.36
C ASN A 319 -21.06 17.30 12.90
N ALA A 320 -22.10 17.97 13.42
CA ALA A 320 -22.30 18.11 14.87
C ALA A 320 -22.51 16.77 15.60
N ASP A 321 -22.97 15.74 14.89
CA ASP A 321 -23.15 14.37 15.39
C ASP A 321 -21.87 13.51 15.25
N ALA A 322 -20.73 14.13 14.95
CA ALA A 322 -19.44 13.51 14.68
C ALA A 322 -19.40 12.60 13.44
N THR A 323 -20.43 12.62 12.59
CA THR A 323 -20.36 11.96 11.28
C THR A 323 -19.55 12.79 10.29
N CYS A 324 -18.95 12.13 9.30
CA CYS A 324 -18.32 12.83 8.18
C CYS A 324 -19.40 13.25 7.17
N GLY A 325 -19.33 14.50 6.68
CA GLY A 325 -20.13 14.96 5.55
C GLY A 325 -19.37 14.91 4.22
N ASN A 326 -19.90 15.59 3.19
CA ASN A 326 -19.41 15.54 1.80
C ASN A 326 -19.42 14.13 1.18
N ASP A 327 -20.42 13.31 1.55
CA ASP A 327 -20.74 12.05 0.88
C ASP A 327 -21.20 12.25 -0.58
#